data_AF-A0A5B8J072-F1
#
_entry.id   AF-A0A5B8J072-F1
#
_cell.length_a   1.000
_cell.length_b   1.000
_cell.length_c   1.000
_cell.angle_alpha   90.00
_cell.angle_beta   90.00
_cell.angle_gamma   90.00
#
_symmetry.space_group_name_H-M   'P 1'
#
loop_
_entity.id
_entity.type
_entity.pdbx_description
1 polymer ?
#
loop_
_entity_poly.entity_id
_entity_poly.type
_entity_poly.pdbx_seq_one_letter_code
_entity_poly.pdbx_strand_id
1 'polypeptide(L)'
;MLYLIGENLDKNRAHYLAETGRIVQLMRGIYADAAEDIDAIVLRHAIRIANYLYPRAYLSAASAVLLAPTRDGRLFISGPRSQRKRIRTLEIIQNIAPAHPSTAPALIADGLGEFRIDVSSPRQRCLEAFRLRSEHAASINEEMRASLAARLIEEYGDPKNAADALWTLARQNEWYREGEQAERYLLKSPSLIETRNEAALSFTVAWHSQPIGELRHDGFEWRWTAEQNFNLPLVQQRTPGKLPPFILSLLPEGWLERVVKESDERTLLRSGKRYMSNITISSDAAEIAALPTDRLSTRLSEFSTEGVFIGSYEGPGRGDIENSFEENLARLFANSQTPRLSGVQIKAPMFLDPKGRLVPSTMDPFTHILKPAGTSGFQALPIIEYLSMTLGKAAGLEAPAIALIGMPDGMPPALIVERFDIRSSADDHRRIALEDICSVLDLPPEAKYDSTIERIARAVRPLSTAPEEDLTVILRRALFAWLIADGDMHLKNLALLKIAAPGADTFESVRMAPLYDAVTTRVFPRLEHDRMALKLNGKDDRLRRADFLRLAATAGIPALTANAAIDELIERFAAGLDQIIVPDVPNLEAEMTAKAEQMLELCRERLAAWR
;
A
#
# COMPACT_ATOMS: atom_id res chain seq x y z
N MET A 1 -40.82 13.86 13.31
CA MET A 1 -40.83 15.34 13.15
C MET A 1 -41.07 16.04 14.50
N LEU A 2 -40.46 17.22 14.74
CA LEU A 2 -40.72 18.08 15.91
C LEU A 2 -41.84 19.10 15.63
N TYR A 3 -42.75 19.30 16.59
CA TYR A 3 -43.82 20.29 16.52
C TYR A 3 -43.79 21.24 17.73
N LEU A 4 -43.83 22.53 17.45
CA LEU A 4 -43.81 23.64 18.41
C LEU A 4 -45.08 24.49 18.22
N ILE A 5 -45.85 24.67 19.29
CA ILE A 5 -47.09 25.45 19.24
C ILE A 5 -46.76 26.91 18.94
N GLY A 6 -47.39 27.46 17.90
CA GLY A 6 -47.20 28.86 17.48
C GLY A 6 -46.05 29.08 16.49
N GLU A 7 -45.26 28.04 16.19
CA GLU A 7 -44.21 28.07 15.15
C GLU A 7 -44.67 27.26 13.93
N ASN A 8 -44.86 25.94 14.09
CA ASN A 8 -45.21 25.02 13.00
C ASN A 8 -46.46 24.18 13.28
N LEU A 9 -47.15 24.41 14.41
CA LEU A 9 -48.40 23.74 14.76
C LEU A 9 -49.33 24.67 15.58
N ASP A 10 -50.63 24.69 15.27
CA ASP A 10 -51.62 25.43 16.04
C ASP A 10 -52.15 24.62 17.24
N LYS A 11 -52.65 25.32 18.26
CA LYS A 11 -53.07 24.71 19.54
C LYS A 11 -54.24 23.72 19.39
N ASN A 12 -55.22 24.02 18.53
CA ASN A 12 -56.41 23.20 18.35
C ASN A 12 -56.06 21.90 17.61
N ARG A 13 -55.22 22.00 16.59
CA ARG A 13 -54.70 20.86 15.84
C ARG A 13 -53.74 20.02 16.67
N ALA A 14 -52.91 20.62 17.52
CA ALA A 14 -52.06 19.88 18.45
C ALA A 14 -52.89 19.03 19.42
N HIS A 15 -54.00 19.57 19.93
CA HIS A 15 -54.91 18.83 20.81
C HIS A 15 -55.51 17.61 20.10
N TYR A 16 -56.06 17.80 18.89
CA TYR A 16 -56.60 16.71 18.08
C TYR A 16 -55.56 15.63 17.71
N LEU A 17 -54.35 16.03 17.30
CA LEU A 17 -53.29 15.10 16.93
C LEU A 17 -52.75 14.30 18.14
N ALA A 18 -52.74 14.92 19.33
CA ALA A 18 -52.36 14.23 20.56
C ALA A 18 -53.45 13.25 21.01
N GLU A 19 -54.73 13.62 20.93
CA GLU A 19 -55.86 12.72 21.25
C GLU A 19 -55.92 11.50 20.33
N THR A 20 -55.59 11.69 19.05
CA THR A 20 -55.52 10.61 18.05
C THR A 20 -54.22 9.81 18.09
N GLY A 21 -53.31 10.10 19.04
CA GLY A 21 -52.06 9.37 19.24
C GLY A 21 -50.99 9.57 18.16
N ARG A 22 -51.16 10.54 17.26
CA ARG A 22 -50.22 10.81 16.16
C ARG A 22 -48.99 11.59 16.60
N ILE A 23 -49.10 12.36 17.67
CA ILE A 23 -47.98 13.08 18.28
C ILE A 23 -47.94 12.82 19.79
N VAL A 24 -46.74 12.77 20.35
CA VAL A 24 -46.50 12.62 21.78
C VAL A 24 -46.12 13.97 22.37
N GLN A 25 -46.80 14.37 23.45
CA GLN A 25 -46.45 15.58 24.18
C GLN A 25 -45.14 15.38 24.95
N LEU A 26 -44.13 16.19 24.64
CA LEU A 26 -42.86 16.21 25.37
C LEU A 26 -42.91 17.21 26.53
N MET A 27 -43.55 18.35 26.29
CA MET A 27 -43.79 19.40 27.28
C MET A 27 -44.95 20.30 26.81
N ARG A 28 -45.44 21.20 27.67
CA ARG A 28 -46.41 22.22 27.25
C ARG A 28 -45.87 23.00 26.05
N GLY A 29 -46.54 22.87 24.91
CA GLY A 29 -46.17 23.54 23.66
C GLY A 29 -45.16 22.82 22.77
N ILE A 30 -44.65 21.65 23.17
CA ILE A 30 -43.64 20.89 22.42
C ILE A 30 -44.10 19.43 22.27
N TYR A 31 -44.15 18.96 21.02
CA TYR A 31 -44.61 17.62 20.67
C TYR A 31 -43.64 16.99 19.65
N ALA A 32 -43.59 15.66 19.62
CA ALA A 32 -42.85 14.91 18.61
C ALA A 32 -43.78 13.92 17.91
N ASP A 33 -43.46 13.58 16.68
CA ASP A 33 -44.17 12.53 15.93
C ASP A 33 -44.05 11.19 16.66
N ALA A 34 -45.19 10.52 16.86
CA ALA A 34 -45.25 9.28 17.60
C ALA A 34 -44.67 8.08 16.83
N ALA A 35 -44.57 8.18 15.49
CA ALA A 35 -44.09 7.10 14.62
C ALA A 35 -42.57 7.11 14.42
N GLU A 36 -41.87 8.12 14.93
CA GLU A 36 -40.42 8.30 14.78
C GLU A 36 -39.68 8.12 16.12
N ASP A 37 -38.35 7.99 16.04
CA ASP A 37 -37.49 8.01 17.23
C ASP A 37 -37.52 9.39 17.89
N ILE A 38 -38.27 9.49 18.98
CA ILE A 38 -38.49 10.72 19.74
C ILE A 38 -37.17 11.26 20.33
N ASP A 39 -36.27 10.40 20.77
CA ASP A 39 -35.02 10.83 21.40
C ASP A 39 -34.06 11.40 20.35
N ALA A 40 -34.02 10.79 19.16
CA ALA A 40 -33.29 11.33 18.01
C ALA A 40 -33.85 12.69 17.55
N ILE A 41 -35.19 12.84 17.49
CA ILE A 41 -35.85 14.12 17.17
C ILE A 41 -35.44 15.20 18.18
N VAL A 42 -35.51 14.88 19.48
CA VAL A 42 -35.23 15.83 20.55
C VAL A 42 -33.78 16.32 20.50
N LEU A 43 -32.81 15.43 20.26
CA LEU A 43 -31.40 15.83 20.16
C LEU A 43 -31.10 16.60 18.87
N ARG A 44 -31.66 16.17 17.73
CA ARG A 44 -31.48 16.86 16.44
C ARG A 44 -31.98 18.31 16.49
N HIS A 45 -33.09 18.55 17.18
CA HIS A 45 -33.71 19.86 17.28
C HIS A 45 -33.45 20.56 18.62
N ALA A 46 -32.43 20.13 19.37
CA ALA A 46 -32.17 20.61 20.72
C ALA A 46 -32.02 22.13 20.83
N ILE A 47 -31.32 22.76 19.88
CA ILE A 47 -31.15 24.22 19.86
C ILE A 47 -32.46 24.93 19.56
N ARG A 48 -33.26 24.41 18.64
CA ARG A 48 -34.58 24.97 18.32
C ARG A 48 -35.52 24.89 19.52
N ILE A 49 -35.52 23.76 20.22
CA ILE A 49 -36.26 23.55 21.48
C ILE A 49 -35.80 24.58 22.53
N ALA A 50 -34.49 24.76 22.70
CA ALA A 50 -33.95 25.72 23.65
C ALA A 50 -34.30 27.18 23.29
N ASN A 51 -34.21 27.54 22.00
CA ASN A 51 -34.57 28.87 21.52
C ASN A 51 -36.05 29.20 21.78
N TYR A 52 -36.94 28.22 21.55
CA TYR A 52 -38.37 28.34 21.83
C TYR A 52 -38.67 28.53 23.33
N LEU A 53 -37.95 27.81 24.20
CA LEU A 53 -38.17 27.86 25.65
C LEU A 53 -37.49 29.05 26.33
N TYR A 54 -36.36 29.49 25.81
CA TYR A 54 -35.50 30.49 26.40
C TYR A 54 -35.12 31.56 25.38
N PRO A 55 -36.09 32.37 24.88
CA PRO A 55 -35.86 33.33 23.80
C PRO A 55 -34.92 34.49 24.18
N ARG A 56 -34.56 34.62 25.46
CA ARG A 56 -33.57 35.60 25.97
C ARG A 56 -32.22 34.97 26.32
N ALA A 57 -31.99 33.73 25.92
CA ALA A 57 -30.75 33.02 26.16
C ALA A 57 -29.94 32.87 24.86
N TYR A 58 -28.63 32.71 25.00
CA TYR A 58 -27.71 32.44 23.90
C TYR A 58 -26.95 31.13 24.16
N LEU A 59 -26.46 30.47 23.11
CA LEU A 59 -25.64 29.27 23.28
C LEU A 59 -24.31 29.64 23.93
N SER A 60 -23.86 28.85 24.89
CA SER A 60 -22.61 29.09 25.61
C SER A 60 -21.80 27.80 25.73
N ALA A 61 -20.57 27.91 26.25
CA ALA A 61 -19.72 26.77 26.55
C ALA A 61 -19.51 25.82 25.35
N ALA A 62 -19.46 24.51 25.56
CA ALA A 62 -19.30 23.53 24.48
C ALA A 62 -20.36 23.64 23.38
N SER A 63 -21.61 23.97 23.73
CA SER A 63 -22.68 24.10 22.74
C SER A 63 -22.50 25.28 21.79
N ALA A 64 -21.83 26.34 22.23
CA ALA A 64 -21.43 27.45 21.36
C ALA A 64 -20.25 27.11 20.45
N VAL A 65 -19.44 26.09 20.78
CA VAL A 65 -18.37 25.57 19.91
C VAL A 65 -18.94 24.59 18.89
N LEU A 66 -19.76 23.65 19.36
CA LEU A 66 -20.32 22.58 18.55
C LEU A 66 -21.48 23.03 17.65
N LEU A 67 -22.17 24.12 18.02
CA LEU A 67 -23.49 24.47 17.48
C LEU A 67 -24.46 23.28 17.55
N ALA A 68 -24.35 22.51 18.63
CA ALA A 68 -25.10 21.30 18.92
C ALA A 68 -25.06 21.00 20.44
N PRO A 69 -25.91 20.10 20.97
CA PRO A 69 -25.68 19.51 22.29
C PRO A 69 -24.38 18.68 22.30
N THR A 70 -23.82 18.44 23.49
CA THR A 70 -22.71 17.50 23.67
C THR A 70 -23.15 16.06 23.39
N ARG A 71 -22.18 15.15 23.20
CA ARG A 71 -22.45 13.73 22.87
C ARG A 71 -23.35 13.01 23.87
N ASP A 72 -23.33 13.44 25.13
CA ASP A 72 -24.16 12.92 26.23
C ASP A 72 -25.50 13.66 26.39
N GLY A 73 -25.87 14.50 25.42
CA GLY A 73 -27.19 15.14 25.36
C GLY A 73 -27.33 16.43 26.18
N ARG A 74 -26.24 17.03 26.66
CA ARG A 74 -26.30 18.31 27.40
C ARG A 74 -26.21 19.50 26.43
N LEU A 75 -27.08 20.48 26.61
CA LEU A 75 -27.07 21.72 25.85
C LEU A 75 -26.86 22.91 26.81
N PHE A 76 -25.79 23.66 26.58
CA PHE A 76 -25.37 24.75 27.45
C PHE A 76 -25.81 26.10 26.90
N ILE A 77 -26.58 26.84 27.70
CA ILE A 77 -27.06 28.18 27.36
C ILE A 77 -26.82 29.16 28.51
N SER A 78 -26.71 30.44 28.19
CA SER A 78 -26.61 31.51 29.19
C SER A 78 -27.75 32.50 29.04
N GLY A 79 -28.35 32.92 30.15
CA GLY A 79 -29.44 33.90 30.13
C GLY A 79 -29.78 34.43 31.53
N PRO A 80 -31.01 34.92 31.79
CA PRO A 80 -31.30 35.70 32.99
C PRO A 80 -31.42 34.87 34.29
N ARG A 81 -31.44 33.54 34.21
CA ARG A 81 -31.67 32.65 35.35
C ARG A 81 -30.72 31.46 35.31
N SER A 82 -30.39 30.92 36.48
CA SER A 82 -29.76 29.61 36.59
C SER A 82 -30.85 28.55 36.73
N GLN A 83 -30.94 27.62 35.79
CA GLN A 83 -31.94 26.55 35.82
C GLN A 83 -31.54 25.38 34.93
N ARG A 84 -32.10 24.21 35.22
CA ARG A 84 -31.91 22.99 34.43
C ARG A 84 -33.25 22.45 33.99
N LYS A 85 -33.32 21.97 32.76
CA LYS A 85 -34.52 21.35 32.23
C LYS A 85 -34.16 20.13 31.41
N ARG A 86 -34.62 18.97 31.86
CA ARG A 86 -34.52 17.72 31.12
C ARG A 86 -35.80 17.49 30.31
N ILE A 87 -35.62 17.16 29.04
CA ILE A 87 -36.65 16.75 28.09
C ILE A 87 -36.12 15.47 27.45
N ARG A 88 -36.57 14.31 27.94
CA ARG A 88 -36.07 13.01 27.49
C ARG A 88 -34.54 12.91 27.62
N THR A 89 -33.83 12.61 26.54
CA THR A 89 -32.36 12.51 26.44
C THR A 89 -31.65 13.87 26.42
N LEU A 90 -32.37 14.97 26.18
CA LEU A 90 -31.80 16.32 26.21
C LEU A 90 -31.86 16.92 27.61
N GLU A 91 -30.74 17.45 28.06
CA GLU A 91 -30.64 18.25 29.28
C GLU A 91 -30.15 19.66 28.95
N ILE A 92 -31.06 20.63 29.05
CA ILE A 92 -30.73 22.04 28.85
C ILE A 92 -30.26 22.62 30.19
N ILE A 93 -29.02 23.08 30.21
CA ILE A 93 -28.36 23.66 31.38
C ILE A 93 -28.19 25.15 31.10
N GLN A 94 -28.93 25.97 31.85
CA GLN A 94 -28.84 27.42 31.76
C GLN A 94 -28.07 27.98 32.94
N ASN A 95 -27.02 28.76 32.64
CA ASN A 95 -26.33 29.59 33.62
C ASN A 95 -26.78 31.05 33.51
N ILE A 96 -26.58 31.79 34.62
CA ILE A 96 -26.74 33.25 34.60
C ILE A 96 -25.68 33.84 33.67
N ALA A 97 -26.13 34.57 32.66
CA ALA A 97 -25.28 35.34 31.77
C ALA A 97 -24.55 36.43 32.57
N PRO A 98 -23.29 36.76 32.24
CA PRO A 98 -22.62 37.87 32.88
C PRO A 98 -23.26 39.22 32.51
N ALA A 99 -22.86 40.29 33.17
CA ALA A 99 -23.46 41.61 32.99
C ALA A 99 -23.28 42.17 31.57
N HIS A 100 -22.14 41.88 30.93
CA HIS A 100 -21.76 42.38 29.61
C HIS A 100 -21.27 41.22 28.71
N PRO A 101 -22.16 40.28 28.33
CA PRO A 101 -21.76 39.12 27.54
C PRO A 101 -21.35 39.55 26.13
N SER A 102 -20.25 38.99 25.63
CA SER A 102 -19.88 39.14 24.22
C SER A 102 -20.47 37.98 23.41
N THR A 103 -21.43 38.28 22.54
CA THR A 103 -22.09 37.31 21.66
C THR A 103 -21.82 37.60 20.18
N ALA A 104 -22.05 36.59 19.34
CA ALA A 104 -22.06 36.70 17.89
C ALA A 104 -23.24 35.88 17.33
N PRO A 105 -23.85 36.30 16.21
CA PRO A 105 -24.93 35.53 15.58
C PRO A 105 -24.37 34.26 14.93
N ALA A 106 -25.07 33.14 15.10
CA ALA A 106 -24.82 31.89 14.38
C ALA A 106 -26.08 31.46 13.61
N LEU A 107 -25.87 30.81 12.46
CA LEU A 107 -26.94 30.21 11.67
C LEU A 107 -27.04 28.72 12.02
N ILE A 108 -28.24 28.26 12.35
CA ILE A 108 -28.53 26.86 12.71
C ILE A 108 -29.47 26.27 11.67
N ALA A 109 -29.09 25.13 11.11
CA ALA A 109 -29.91 24.31 10.22
C ALA A 109 -30.13 22.94 10.85
N ASP A 110 -31.40 22.56 11.07
CA ASP A 110 -31.74 21.30 11.77
C ASP A 110 -32.72 20.40 10.99
N GLY A 111 -32.95 20.71 9.71
CA GLY A 111 -33.86 19.97 8.83
C GLY A 111 -35.32 20.47 8.85
N LEU A 112 -35.70 21.37 9.77
CA LEU A 112 -36.98 22.09 9.73
C LEU A 112 -36.86 23.51 9.14
N GLY A 113 -35.66 23.85 8.65
CA GLY A 113 -35.30 25.17 8.12
C GLY A 113 -34.16 25.80 8.90
N GLU A 114 -33.77 27.00 8.47
CA GLU A 114 -32.67 27.76 9.07
C GLU A 114 -33.21 28.84 10.01
N PHE A 115 -32.49 29.10 11.11
CA PHE A 115 -32.77 30.23 11.98
C PHE A 115 -31.47 30.76 12.60
N ARG A 116 -31.52 32.01 13.07
CA ARG A 116 -30.38 32.66 13.74
C ARG A 116 -30.56 32.60 15.24
N ILE A 117 -29.46 32.36 15.94
CA ILE A 117 -29.36 32.44 17.41
C ILE A 117 -28.05 33.09 17.81
N ASP A 118 -28.05 33.82 18.91
CA ASP A 118 -26.83 34.33 19.48
C ASP A 118 -26.03 33.21 20.17
N VAL A 119 -24.72 33.28 20.04
CA VAL A 119 -23.78 32.36 20.70
C VAL A 119 -22.64 33.15 21.34
N SER A 120 -22.01 32.61 22.39
CA SER A 120 -20.81 33.21 22.97
C SER A 120 -19.74 33.43 21.89
N SER A 121 -19.20 34.65 21.79
CA SER A 121 -18.10 34.97 20.88
C SER A 121 -16.86 34.12 21.20
N PRO A 122 -15.86 33.99 20.30
CA PRO A 122 -14.61 33.28 20.62
C PRO A 122 -13.96 33.77 21.94
N ARG A 123 -13.96 35.07 22.17
CA ARG A 123 -13.43 35.68 23.41
C ARG A 123 -14.23 35.28 24.64
N GLN A 124 -15.56 35.36 24.55
CA GLN A 124 -16.46 34.96 25.63
C GLN A 124 -16.32 33.47 25.97
N ARG A 125 -16.25 32.60 24.95
CA ARG A 125 -16.05 31.15 25.10
C ARG A 125 -14.74 30.81 25.77
N CYS A 126 -13.67 31.53 25.41
CA CYS A 126 -12.36 31.33 26.03
C CYS A 126 -12.43 31.62 27.54
N LEU A 127 -13.02 32.75 27.95
CA LEU A 127 -13.20 33.06 29.38
C LEU A 127 -14.13 32.05 30.09
N GLU A 128 -15.20 31.62 29.44
CA GLU A 128 -16.10 30.58 29.97
C GLU A 128 -15.37 29.27 30.28
N ALA A 129 -14.34 28.92 29.51
CA ALA A 129 -13.54 27.71 29.66
C ALA A 129 -12.70 27.67 30.95
N PHE A 130 -12.47 28.82 31.59
CA PHE A 130 -11.65 28.95 32.81
C PHE A 130 -12.48 29.25 34.06
N ARG A 131 -13.81 29.19 33.98
CA ARG A 131 -14.68 29.39 35.15
C ARG A 131 -14.50 28.26 36.16
N LEU A 132 -14.09 28.62 37.37
CA LEU A 132 -13.87 27.66 38.46
C LEU A 132 -15.17 26.96 38.85
N ARG A 133 -15.10 25.63 39.03
CA ARG A 133 -16.22 24.77 39.47
C ARG A 133 -17.49 24.94 38.63
N SER A 134 -17.33 25.20 37.33
CA SER A 134 -18.45 25.39 36.41
C SER A 134 -18.59 24.19 35.47
N GLU A 135 -19.79 23.62 35.39
CA GLU A 135 -20.10 22.58 34.39
C GLU A 135 -19.97 23.11 32.95
N HIS A 136 -20.18 24.42 32.74
CA HIS A 136 -19.93 25.06 31.45
C HIS A 136 -18.43 25.01 31.11
N ALA A 137 -17.55 25.37 32.05
CA ALA A 137 -16.11 25.27 31.84
C ALA A 137 -15.67 23.82 31.61
N ALA A 138 -16.18 22.88 32.41
CA ALA A 138 -15.88 21.46 32.28
C ALA A 138 -16.37 20.84 30.97
N SER A 139 -17.38 21.44 30.31
CA SER A 139 -17.84 21.00 29.00
C SER A 139 -16.84 21.31 27.88
N ILE A 140 -15.97 22.31 28.07
CA ILE A 140 -14.93 22.68 27.09
C ILE A 140 -13.67 21.86 27.40
N ASN A 141 -13.40 20.87 26.55
CA ASN A 141 -12.21 20.02 26.66
C ASN A 141 -10.93 20.76 26.19
N GLU A 142 -9.78 20.11 26.33
CA GLU A 142 -8.49 20.71 25.99
C GLU A 142 -8.33 21.02 24.50
N GLU A 143 -8.84 20.14 23.63
CA GLU A 143 -8.84 20.33 22.18
C GLU A 143 -9.65 21.57 21.78
N MET A 144 -10.85 21.74 22.34
CA MET A 144 -11.68 22.92 22.14
C MET A 144 -11.00 24.19 22.68
N ARG A 145 -10.34 24.12 23.85
CA ARG A 145 -9.56 25.25 24.40
C ARG A 145 -8.41 25.64 23.49
N ALA A 146 -7.65 24.66 22.98
CA ALA A 146 -6.53 24.91 22.10
C ALA A 146 -6.97 25.49 20.74
N SER A 147 -8.06 24.98 20.17
CA SER A 147 -8.66 25.53 18.94
C SER A 147 -9.15 26.97 19.13
N LEU A 148 -9.80 27.27 20.26
CA LEU A 148 -10.21 28.64 20.62
C LEU A 148 -9.01 29.57 20.77
N ALA A 149 -7.94 29.11 21.42
CA ALA A 149 -6.71 29.88 21.58
C ALA A 149 -6.05 30.17 20.22
N ALA A 150 -5.92 29.17 19.35
CA ALA A 150 -5.36 29.33 18.00
C ALA A 150 -6.16 30.35 17.18
N ARG A 151 -7.49 30.25 17.19
CA ARG A 151 -8.37 31.19 16.49
C ARG A 151 -8.25 32.62 17.03
N LEU A 152 -8.13 32.79 18.35
CA LEU A 152 -7.93 34.12 18.95
C LEU A 152 -6.57 34.69 18.59
N ILE A 153 -5.51 33.88 18.58
CA ILE A 153 -4.18 34.31 18.14
C ILE A 153 -4.21 34.73 16.66
N GLU A 154 -4.91 33.98 15.80
CA GLU A 154 -5.12 34.34 14.41
C GLU A 154 -5.88 35.66 14.25
N GLU A 155 -6.96 35.86 15.02
CA GLU A 155 -7.79 37.07 14.97
C GLU A 155 -7.05 38.33 15.46
N TYR A 156 -6.20 38.20 16.49
CA TYR A 156 -5.49 39.33 17.13
C TYR A 156 -3.98 39.40 16.78
N GLY A 157 -3.51 38.51 15.90
CA GLY A 157 -2.15 38.46 15.35
C GLY A 157 -1.10 37.77 16.22
N ASP A 158 -1.16 37.91 17.55
CA ASP A 158 -0.23 37.27 18.47
C ASP A 158 -0.88 36.93 19.83
N PRO A 159 -0.25 36.05 20.65
CA PRO A 159 -0.79 35.64 21.95
C PRO A 159 -1.01 36.78 22.95
N LYS A 160 -0.20 37.83 22.89
CA LYS A 160 -0.29 38.96 23.82
C LYS A 160 -1.49 39.83 23.50
N ASN A 161 -1.69 40.18 22.22
CA ASN A 161 -2.85 40.95 21.77
C ASN A 161 -4.15 40.19 22.00
N ALA A 162 -4.14 38.86 21.79
CA ALA A 162 -5.27 38.00 22.13
C ALA A 162 -5.58 38.04 23.64
N ALA A 163 -4.56 37.96 24.50
CA ALA A 163 -4.72 38.08 25.95
C ALA A 163 -5.26 39.45 26.38
N ASP A 164 -4.75 40.55 25.80
CA ASP A 164 -5.23 41.91 26.07
C ASP A 164 -6.72 42.10 25.69
N ALA A 165 -7.13 41.50 24.56
CA ALA A 165 -8.52 41.50 24.13
C ALA A 165 -9.44 40.70 25.08
N LEU A 166 -8.96 39.57 25.61
CA LEU A 166 -9.67 38.81 26.65
C LEU A 166 -9.75 39.58 27.97
N TRP A 167 -8.67 40.24 28.38
CA TRP A 167 -8.63 41.05 29.60
C TRP A 167 -9.64 42.20 29.58
N THR A 168 -9.82 42.83 28.42
CA THR A 168 -10.84 43.87 28.23
C THR A 168 -12.23 43.35 28.53
N LEU A 169 -12.59 42.18 27.98
CA LEU A 169 -13.89 41.54 28.22
C LEU A 169 -14.02 41.01 29.65
N ALA A 170 -12.94 40.47 30.22
CA ALA A 170 -12.91 39.97 31.59
C ALA A 170 -13.17 41.09 32.60
N ARG A 171 -12.56 42.26 32.42
CA ARG A 171 -12.79 43.44 33.29
C ARG A 171 -14.23 43.92 33.25
N GLN A 172 -14.84 43.99 32.06
CA GLN A 172 -16.25 44.38 31.90
C GLN A 172 -17.18 43.45 32.66
N ASN A 173 -16.85 42.16 32.76
CA ASN A 173 -17.67 41.15 33.42
C ASN A 173 -17.22 40.82 34.86
N GLU A 174 -16.22 41.52 35.39
CA GLU A 174 -15.58 41.24 36.69
C GLU A 174 -14.98 39.81 36.81
N TRP A 175 -14.59 39.22 35.68
CA TRP A 175 -14.04 37.86 35.56
C TRP A 175 -12.51 37.84 35.62
N TYR A 176 -11.93 38.47 36.64
CA TYR A 176 -10.48 38.69 36.74
C TYR A 176 -9.67 37.38 36.80
N ARG A 177 -10.19 36.35 37.48
CA ARG A 177 -9.50 35.05 37.62
C ARG A 177 -9.51 34.26 36.31
N GLU A 178 -10.61 34.33 35.57
CA GLU A 178 -10.74 33.73 34.24
C GLU A 178 -9.81 34.43 33.26
N GLY A 179 -9.72 35.76 33.32
CA GLY A 179 -8.78 36.57 32.54
C GLY A 179 -7.32 36.17 32.79
N GLU A 180 -6.91 36.08 34.07
CA GLU A 180 -5.54 35.66 34.44
C GLU A 180 -5.21 34.23 33.96
N GLN A 181 -6.16 33.30 34.10
CA GLN A 181 -5.97 31.92 33.64
C GLN A 181 -5.91 31.82 32.12
N ALA A 182 -6.77 32.55 31.40
CA ALA A 182 -6.77 32.57 29.94
C ALA A 182 -5.50 33.22 29.38
N GLU A 183 -5.03 34.31 29.98
CA GLU A 183 -3.75 34.93 29.64
C GLU A 183 -2.58 33.96 29.86
N ARG A 184 -2.51 33.32 31.04
CA ARG A 184 -1.48 32.32 31.31
C ARG A 184 -1.52 31.18 30.31
N TYR A 185 -2.71 30.76 29.89
CA TYR A 185 -2.89 29.73 28.88
C TYR A 185 -2.33 30.20 27.53
N LEU A 186 -2.79 31.34 27.00
CA LEU A 186 -2.34 31.88 25.71
C LEU A 186 -0.82 32.13 25.67
N LEU A 187 -0.25 32.68 26.74
CA LEU A 187 1.18 33.02 26.80
C LEU A 187 2.09 31.81 27.05
N LYS A 188 1.56 30.72 27.62
CA LYS A 188 2.32 29.48 27.88
C LYS A 188 2.02 28.34 26.92
N SER A 189 0.96 28.43 26.12
CA SER A 189 0.56 27.37 25.19
C SER A 189 1.78 26.99 24.36
N PRO A 190 2.40 25.81 24.62
CA PRO A 190 3.32 25.24 23.67
C PRO A 190 2.50 25.07 22.40
N SER A 191 3.08 25.36 21.24
CA SER A 191 2.61 24.79 19.98
C SER A 191 2.14 23.36 20.29
N LEU A 192 0.89 23.01 20.02
CA LEU A 192 0.35 21.66 20.25
C LEU A 192 1.41 20.67 19.74
N ILE A 193 2.23 20.14 20.66
CA ILE A 193 3.13 19.07 20.33
C ILE A 193 2.14 17.93 20.20
N GLU A 194 1.72 17.63 18.98
CA GLU A 194 1.11 16.36 18.70
C GLU A 194 2.11 15.32 19.23
N THR A 195 1.82 14.76 20.39
CA THR A 195 2.46 13.54 20.85
C THR A 195 1.98 12.45 19.92
N ARG A 196 2.61 12.41 18.74
CA ARG A 196 2.47 11.31 17.81
C ARG A 196 3.18 10.13 18.45
N ASN A 197 2.57 8.96 18.31
CA ASN A 197 3.30 7.73 18.51
C ASN A 197 4.53 7.79 17.56
N GLU A 198 5.75 7.76 18.09
CA GLU A 198 6.97 7.79 17.25
C GLU A 198 7.06 6.55 16.35
N ALA A 199 6.33 5.49 16.68
CA ALA A 199 6.16 4.31 15.83
C ALA A 199 5.15 4.52 14.68
N ALA A 200 4.41 5.63 14.67
CA ALA A 200 3.55 6.00 13.56
C ALA A 200 4.38 6.51 12.37
N LEU A 201 3.93 6.14 11.19
CA LEU A 201 4.63 6.25 9.93
C LEU A 201 3.65 6.62 8.84
N SER A 202 4.10 7.46 7.90
CA SER A 202 3.39 7.71 6.65
C SER A 202 4.41 7.66 5.54
N PHE A 203 4.06 6.96 4.46
CA PHE A 203 4.83 6.93 3.24
C PHE A 203 3.95 7.34 2.07
N THR A 204 4.47 8.21 1.21
CA THR A 204 3.95 8.39 -0.13
C THR A 204 4.42 7.22 -0.99
N VAL A 205 3.49 6.54 -1.65
CA VAL A 205 3.77 5.52 -2.66
C VAL A 205 3.56 6.15 -4.03
N ALA A 206 4.56 6.03 -4.89
CA ALA A 206 4.52 6.51 -6.27
C ALA A 206 4.84 5.39 -7.26
N TRP A 207 4.25 5.49 -8.44
CA TRP A 207 4.45 4.58 -9.57
C TRP A 207 4.88 5.38 -10.80
N HIS A 208 6.08 5.10 -11.30
CA HIS A 208 6.76 5.91 -12.31
C HIS A 208 6.80 7.41 -11.95
N SER A 209 7.27 7.70 -10.73
CA SER A 209 7.44 9.05 -10.17
C SER A 209 6.13 9.84 -9.97
N GLN A 210 4.96 9.28 -10.26
CA GLN A 210 3.67 9.87 -9.90
C GLN A 210 3.18 9.29 -8.57
N PRO A 211 2.89 10.11 -7.54
CA PRO A 211 2.19 9.65 -6.34
C PRO A 211 0.85 8.99 -6.68
N ILE A 212 0.61 7.80 -6.11
CA ILE A 212 -0.61 7.01 -6.31
C ILE A 212 -1.41 6.81 -5.01
N GLY A 213 -0.82 7.11 -3.86
CA GLY A 213 -1.49 7.09 -2.57
C GLY A 213 -0.54 7.14 -1.37
N GLU A 214 -1.13 7.09 -0.20
CA GLU A 214 -0.47 7.16 1.10
C GLU A 214 -0.61 5.84 1.85
N LEU A 215 0.53 5.34 2.35
CA LEU A 215 0.63 4.17 3.20
C LEU A 215 0.88 4.56 4.66
N ARG A 216 -0.20 4.44 5.42
CA ARG A 216 -0.42 4.61 6.87
C ARG A 216 0.15 3.52 7.77
N HIS A 217 0.93 3.77 8.81
CA HIS A 217 0.98 2.88 9.98
C HIS A 217 0.86 3.68 11.27
N ASP A 218 -0.09 3.37 12.16
CA ASP A 218 -0.32 4.16 13.38
C ASP A 218 0.42 3.64 14.63
N GLY A 219 1.19 2.57 14.45
CA GLY A 219 1.88 1.83 15.50
C GLY A 219 1.20 0.51 15.86
N PHE A 220 0.02 0.24 15.31
CA PHE A 220 -0.69 -1.03 15.43
C PHE A 220 -1.02 -1.65 14.08
N GLU A 221 -1.53 -0.87 13.12
CA GLU A 221 -2.03 -1.40 11.86
C GLU A 221 -1.66 -0.55 10.64
N TRP A 222 -1.59 -1.19 9.48
CA TRP A 222 -1.42 -0.53 8.19
C TRP A 222 -2.75 -0.01 7.64
N ARG A 223 -2.72 1.15 6.96
CA ARG A 223 -3.87 1.71 6.23
C ARG A 223 -3.42 2.27 4.89
N TRP A 224 -4.05 1.83 3.80
CA TRP A 224 -3.82 2.37 2.47
C TRP A 224 -4.88 3.41 2.11
N THR A 225 -4.47 4.55 1.56
CA THR A 225 -5.38 5.55 0.99
C THR A 225 -4.89 5.92 -0.41
N ALA A 226 -5.63 5.52 -1.44
CA ALA A 226 -5.31 5.91 -2.81
C ALA A 226 -5.50 7.42 -3.03
N GLU A 227 -4.74 8.00 -3.96
CA GLU A 227 -4.96 9.37 -4.43
C GLU A 227 -6.35 9.52 -5.08
N GLN A 228 -6.99 10.68 -4.90
CA GLN A 228 -8.40 10.89 -5.31
C GLN A 228 -8.68 10.61 -6.80
N ASN A 229 -7.65 10.73 -7.66
CA ASN A 229 -7.76 10.53 -9.10
C ASN A 229 -7.01 9.28 -9.60
N PHE A 230 -6.58 8.40 -8.70
CA PHE A 230 -5.91 7.15 -9.06
C PHE A 230 -6.89 5.97 -8.91
N ASN A 231 -7.48 5.55 -10.03
CA ASN A 231 -8.55 4.53 -10.04
C ASN A 231 -8.07 3.11 -10.41
N LEU A 232 -6.78 2.94 -10.74
CA LEU A 232 -6.25 1.64 -11.10
C LEU A 232 -6.14 0.71 -9.89
N PRO A 233 -6.62 -0.54 -9.98
CA PRO A 233 -6.53 -1.52 -8.90
C PRO A 233 -5.13 -2.14 -8.82
N LEU A 234 -4.11 -1.32 -8.58
CA LEU A 234 -2.72 -1.74 -8.40
C LEU A 234 -2.43 -2.06 -6.93
N VAL A 235 -2.55 -1.06 -6.06
CA VAL A 235 -2.38 -1.22 -4.61
C VAL A 235 -3.75 -1.34 -3.97
N GLN A 236 -4.05 -2.51 -3.41
CA GLN A 236 -5.32 -2.79 -2.75
C GLN A 236 -5.07 -3.40 -1.38
N GLN A 237 -5.64 -2.79 -0.34
CA GLN A 237 -5.66 -3.38 0.98
C GLN A 237 -6.83 -4.36 1.07
N ARG A 238 -6.55 -5.64 0.79
CA ARG A 238 -7.56 -6.72 0.78
C ARG A 238 -7.91 -7.21 2.18
N THR A 239 -6.93 -7.20 3.08
CA THR A 239 -7.11 -7.50 4.50
C THR A 239 -6.92 -6.21 5.32
N PRO A 240 -7.95 -5.70 6.03
CA PRO A 240 -7.83 -4.54 6.88
C PRO A 240 -6.69 -4.67 7.90
N GLY A 241 -5.94 -3.59 8.10
CA GLY A 241 -4.85 -3.51 9.06
C GLY A 241 -3.53 -4.17 8.63
N LYS A 242 -3.52 -4.93 7.53
CA LYS A 242 -2.30 -5.53 6.96
C LYS A 242 -1.74 -4.71 5.81
N LEU A 243 -0.44 -4.86 5.54
CA LEU A 243 0.21 -4.26 4.39
C LEU A 243 -0.46 -4.75 3.08
N PRO A 244 -0.71 -3.89 2.09
CA PRO A 244 -1.25 -4.33 0.80
C PRO A 244 -0.36 -5.42 0.16
N PRO A 245 -0.92 -6.52 -0.37
CA PRO A 245 -0.14 -7.66 -0.89
C PRO A 245 0.86 -7.26 -1.98
N PHE A 246 0.46 -6.33 -2.85
CA PHE A 246 1.35 -5.80 -3.88
C PHE A 246 2.61 -5.15 -3.26
N ILE A 247 2.45 -4.34 -2.22
CA ILE A 247 3.58 -3.69 -1.54
C ILE A 247 4.43 -4.73 -0.80
N LEU A 248 3.78 -5.66 -0.10
CA LEU A 248 4.45 -6.76 0.60
C LEU A 248 5.32 -7.59 -0.36
N SER A 249 4.84 -7.86 -1.57
CA SER A 249 5.57 -8.65 -2.58
C SER A 249 6.86 -8.01 -3.07
N LEU A 250 7.00 -6.69 -2.93
CA LEU A 250 8.18 -5.92 -3.34
C LEU A 250 9.30 -5.97 -2.29
N LEU A 251 8.98 -6.37 -1.05
CA LEU A 251 9.95 -6.35 0.04
C LEU A 251 11.02 -7.44 -0.14
N PRO A 252 12.26 -7.18 0.32
CA PRO A 252 13.32 -8.18 0.37
C PRO A 252 12.94 -9.43 1.19
N GLU A 253 13.52 -10.57 0.81
CA GLU A 253 13.38 -11.84 1.54
C GLU A 253 14.76 -12.49 1.72
N GLY A 254 14.89 -13.40 2.70
CA GLY A 254 16.01 -14.34 2.76
C GLY A 254 17.36 -13.70 3.08
N TRP A 255 18.33 -13.72 2.15
CA TRP A 255 19.67 -13.16 2.42
C TRP A 255 19.61 -11.65 2.65
N LEU A 256 18.91 -10.90 1.79
CA LEU A 256 18.88 -9.44 1.87
C LEU A 256 18.20 -8.96 3.16
N GLU A 257 17.12 -9.61 3.56
CA GLU A 257 16.44 -9.37 4.85
C GLU A 257 17.39 -9.57 6.05
N ARG A 258 18.14 -10.69 6.07
CA ARG A 258 19.12 -10.98 7.13
C ARG A 258 20.26 -9.96 7.17
N VAL A 259 20.73 -9.51 6.02
CA VAL A 259 21.82 -8.54 5.89
C VAL A 259 21.41 -7.15 6.33
N VAL A 260 20.18 -6.75 5.99
CA VAL A 260 19.61 -5.47 6.45
C VAL A 260 19.31 -5.53 7.96
N LYS A 261 19.31 -6.72 8.59
CA LYS A 261 19.06 -6.97 10.02
C LYS A 261 17.69 -6.45 10.48
N GLU A 262 16.74 -6.42 9.56
CA GLU A 262 15.41 -5.83 9.76
C GLU A 262 14.36 -6.86 9.33
N SER A 263 13.63 -7.40 10.29
CA SER A 263 12.51 -8.33 10.06
C SER A 263 11.14 -7.64 10.17
N ASP A 264 11.12 -6.33 10.36
CA ASP A 264 9.91 -5.52 10.48
C ASP A 264 9.66 -4.77 9.17
N GLU A 265 8.48 -4.95 8.58
CA GLU A 265 8.03 -4.30 7.34
C GLU A 265 8.27 -2.78 7.38
N ARG A 266 8.06 -2.16 8.54
CA ARG A 266 8.28 -0.72 8.73
C ARG A 266 9.73 -0.32 8.51
N THR A 267 10.67 -1.12 8.99
CA THR A 267 12.09 -0.80 8.87
C THR A 267 12.56 -1.05 7.45
N LEU A 268 12.11 -2.15 6.82
CA LEU A 268 12.38 -2.43 5.40
C LEU A 268 11.89 -1.31 4.45
N LEU A 269 10.71 -0.73 4.73
CA LEU A 269 10.17 0.40 3.99
C LEU A 269 10.88 1.73 4.30
N ARG A 270 11.52 1.88 5.47
CA ARG A 270 12.39 3.04 5.76
C ARG A 270 13.76 2.90 5.12
N SER A 271 14.30 1.68 5.05
CA SER A 271 15.65 1.42 4.58
C SER A 271 15.77 1.45 3.06
N GLY A 272 14.71 1.16 2.30
CA GLY A 272 14.70 1.24 0.83
C GLY A 272 13.65 2.20 0.27
N LYS A 273 13.99 2.88 -0.84
CA LYS A 273 13.05 3.82 -1.50
C LYS A 273 12.63 3.41 -2.89
N ARG A 274 13.39 2.54 -3.56
CA ARG A 274 13.18 2.12 -4.96
C ARG A 274 12.91 0.63 -5.02
N TYR A 275 11.92 0.22 -5.79
CA TYR A 275 11.47 -1.16 -5.94
C TYR A 275 11.24 -1.50 -7.41
N MET A 276 10.95 -2.77 -7.69
CA MET A 276 10.55 -3.21 -9.03
C MET A 276 9.38 -2.40 -9.58
N SER A 277 9.23 -2.39 -10.89
CA SER A 277 8.15 -1.73 -11.64
C SER A 277 8.06 -0.23 -11.46
N ASN A 278 9.20 0.43 -11.22
CA ASN A 278 9.27 1.87 -10.92
C ASN A 278 8.38 2.27 -9.74
N ILE A 279 8.22 1.39 -8.75
CA ILE A 279 7.56 1.73 -7.50
C ILE A 279 8.59 2.40 -6.59
N THR A 280 8.20 3.55 -6.03
CA THR A 280 9.00 4.26 -5.03
C THR A 280 8.17 4.55 -3.81
N ILE A 281 8.75 4.34 -2.62
CA ILE A 281 8.08 4.53 -1.34
C ILE A 281 8.99 5.39 -0.47
N SER A 282 8.51 6.55 -0.02
CA SER A 282 9.28 7.41 0.89
C SER A 282 8.36 8.18 1.84
N SER A 283 8.87 8.50 3.03
CA SER A 283 8.22 9.43 3.95
C SER A 283 8.33 10.90 3.49
N ASP A 284 9.19 11.18 2.52
CA ASP A 284 9.36 12.50 1.92
C ASP A 284 9.06 12.46 0.41
N ALA A 285 7.95 13.08 0.02
CA ALA A 285 7.52 13.16 -1.36
C ALA A 285 8.51 13.93 -2.26
N ALA A 286 9.32 14.85 -1.71
CA ALA A 286 10.33 15.56 -2.49
C ALA A 286 11.45 14.63 -2.94
N GLU A 287 11.79 13.60 -2.16
CA GLU A 287 12.79 12.62 -2.53
C GLU A 287 12.35 11.74 -3.70
N ILE A 288 11.06 11.42 -3.78
CA ILE A 288 10.49 10.62 -4.89
C ILE A 288 10.79 11.27 -6.24
N ALA A 289 10.67 12.60 -6.32
CA ALA A 289 10.92 13.34 -7.56
C ALA A 289 12.41 13.38 -7.95
N ALA A 290 13.32 13.17 -6.99
CA ALA A 290 14.76 13.18 -7.22
C ALA A 290 15.33 11.80 -7.61
N LEU A 291 14.58 10.71 -7.40
CA LEU A 291 15.02 9.37 -7.72
C LEU A 291 15.02 9.12 -9.25
N PRO A 292 16.01 8.38 -9.78
CA PRO A 292 16.04 8.06 -11.19
C PRO A 292 14.86 7.14 -11.57
N THR A 293 14.23 7.42 -12.71
CA THR A 293 13.24 6.52 -13.30
C THR A 293 13.96 5.41 -14.08
N ASP A 294 13.58 4.17 -13.80
CA ASP A 294 14.10 3.00 -14.48
C ASP A 294 13.54 2.92 -15.90
N ARG A 295 14.45 2.96 -16.88
CA ARG A 295 14.15 2.85 -18.30
C ARG A 295 15.28 2.10 -18.98
N LEU A 296 14.92 1.10 -19.78
CA LEU A 296 15.85 0.29 -20.52
C LEU A 296 16.31 1.04 -21.78
N SER A 297 17.38 1.85 -21.65
CA SER A 297 17.95 2.61 -22.76
C SER A 297 18.96 1.82 -23.59
N THR A 298 19.55 0.77 -23.02
CA THR A 298 20.61 -0.04 -23.63
C THR A 298 20.18 -1.49 -23.54
N ARG A 299 20.15 -2.22 -24.66
CA ARG A 299 19.78 -3.64 -24.66
C ARG A 299 20.99 -4.51 -24.33
N LEU A 300 20.77 -5.56 -23.55
CA LEU A 300 21.82 -6.54 -23.23
C LEU A 300 22.35 -7.23 -24.49
N SER A 301 21.49 -7.46 -25.47
CA SER A 301 21.85 -8.09 -26.75
C SER A 301 22.86 -7.29 -27.59
N GLU A 302 22.98 -5.97 -27.37
CA GLU A 302 23.98 -5.14 -28.07
C GLU A 302 25.40 -5.41 -27.56
N PHE A 303 25.53 -5.94 -26.34
CA PHE A 303 26.78 -6.23 -25.66
C PHE A 303 26.89 -7.72 -25.29
N SER A 304 26.27 -8.60 -26.07
CA SER A 304 26.32 -10.04 -25.84
C SER A 304 26.57 -10.81 -27.13
N THR A 305 27.48 -11.78 -27.08
CA THR A 305 27.80 -12.69 -28.18
C THR A 305 27.76 -14.12 -27.66
N GLU A 306 27.02 -15.00 -28.33
CA GLU A 306 26.93 -16.43 -27.97
C GLU A 306 26.57 -16.68 -26.49
N GLY A 307 25.76 -15.81 -25.90
CA GLY A 307 25.33 -15.93 -24.50
C GLY A 307 26.28 -15.32 -23.49
N VAL A 308 27.39 -14.73 -23.92
CA VAL A 308 28.40 -14.11 -23.05
C VAL A 308 28.39 -12.60 -23.23
N PHE A 309 28.36 -11.87 -22.13
CA PHE A 309 28.47 -10.42 -22.11
C PHE A 309 29.90 -9.98 -22.45
N ILE A 310 30.03 -9.08 -23.43
CA ILE A 310 31.31 -8.60 -23.96
C ILE A 310 31.65 -7.16 -23.53
N GLY A 311 30.80 -6.54 -22.70
CA GLY A 311 31.07 -5.23 -22.10
C GLY A 311 32.01 -5.31 -20.89
N SER A 312 32.10 -4.23 -20.10
CA SER A 312 32.90 -4.20 -18.87
C SER A 312 32.03 -4.32 -17.61
N TYR A 313 32.52 -5.09 -16.63
CA TYR A 313 31.93 -5.15 -15.29
C TYR A 313 32.60 -4.12 -14.39
N GLU A 314 31.80 -3.20 -13.82
CA GLU A 314 32.26 -2.16 -12.88
C GLU A 314 31.44 -2.23 -11.58
N GLY A 315 31.07 -3.44 -11.16
CA GLY A 315 30.35 -3.72 -9.92
C GLY A 315 31.24 -4.25 -8.78
N PRO A 316 30.64 -4.71 -7.67
CA PRO A 316 31.38 -5.27 -6.55
C PRO A 316 32.16 -6.53 -6.95
N GLY A 317 33.42 -6.62 -6.52
CA GLY A 317 34.25 -7.84 -6.57
C GLY A 317 34.53 -8.41 -5.16
N ARG A 318 35.51 -9.29 -5.04
CA ARG A 318 36.15 -9.65 -3.75
C ARG A 318 37.33 -8.69 -3.57
N GLY A 319 37.17 -7.68 -2.72
CA GLY A 319 38.19 -6.62 -2.59
C GLY A 319 39.53 -7.13 -2.03
N ASP A 320 40.57 -6.29 -2.11
CA ASP A 320 41.97 -6.64 -1.77
C ASP A 320 42.25 -6.94 -0.29
N ILE A 321 41.29 -6.67 0.62
CA ILE A 321 41.45 -6.80 2.07
C ILE A 321 40.19 -7.48 2.62
N GLU A 322 40.26 -8.81 2.86
CA GLU A 322 39.35 -9.70 3.63
C GLU A 322 37.83 -9.60 3.44
N ASN A 323 37.30 -8.67 2.63
CA ASN A 323 35.87 -8.49 2.44
C ASN A 323 35.36 -9.51 1.44
N SER A 324 34.43 -10.35 1.89
CA SER A 324 33.66 -11.22 1.02
C SER A 324 32.80 -10.39 0.04
N PHE A 325 32.50 -10.97 -1.12
CA PHE A 325 31.56 -10.36 -2.07
C PHE A 325 30.20 -10.04 -1.42
N GLU A 326 29.77 -10.90 -0.49
CA GLU A 326 28.54 -10.70 0.29
C GLU A 326 28.57 -9.43 1.14
N GLU A 327 29.67 -9.12 1.81
CA GLU A 327 29.82 -7.89 2.60
C GLU A 327 29.87 -6.64 1.71
N ASN A 328 30.50 -6.72 0.55
CA ASN A 328 30.50 -5.63 -0.43
C ASN A 328 29.09 -5.33 -0.92
N LEU A 329 28.31 -6.37 -1.20
CA LEU A 329 26.93 -6.22 -1.61
C LEU A 329 26.03 -5.73 -0.45
N ALA A 330 26.30 -6.17 0.78
CA ALA A 330 25.62 -5.65 1.97
C ALA A 330 25.82 -4.14 2.13
N ARG A 331 27.04 -3.64 1.89
CA ARG A 331 27.33 -2.20 1.88
C ARG A 331 26.57 -1.46 0.78
N LEU A 332 26.43 -2.07 -0.40
CA LEU A 332 25.62 -1.50 -1.49
C LEU A 332 24.15 -1.33 -1.04
N PHE A 333 23.59 -2.34 -0.39
CA PHE A 333 22.22 -2.32 0.12
C PHE A 333 22.03 -1.50 1.40
N ALA A 334 23.10 -1.08 2.10
CA ALA A 334 22.98 -0.11 3.18
C ALA A 334 22.57 1.29 2.67
N ASN A 335 22.79 1.58 1.38
CA ASN A 335 22.31 2.80 0.76
C ASN A 335 20.82 2.68 0.40
N SER A 336 20.00 3.61 0.88
CA SER A 336 18.55 3.60 0.66
C SER A 336 18.11 3.89 -0.78
N GLN A 337 19.01 4.44 -1.59
CA GLN A 337 18.79 4.67 -3.02
C GLN A 337 19.07 3.43 -3.87
N THR A 338 19.74 2.41 -3.33
CA THR A 338 19.91 1.12 -4.00
C THR A 338 18.54 0.43 -4.10
N PRO A 339 18.09 0.04 -5.32
CA PRO A 339 16.83 -0.66 -5.50
C PRO A 339 16.71 -1.93 -4.67
N ARG A 340 15.55 -2.15 -4.07
CA ARG A 340 15.22 -3.35 -3.31
C ARG A 340 14.63 -4.41 -4.24
N LEU A 341 15.01 -5.65 -3.95
CA LEU A 341 14.63 -6.81 -4.73
C LEU A 341 14.15 -7.94 -3.79
N SER A 342 13.03 -8.56 -4.15
CA SER A 342 12.52 -9.76 -3.47
C SER A 342 13.27 -11.03 -3.92
N GLY A 343 13.18 -12.09 -3.13
CA GLY A 343 13.75 -13.42 -3.38
C GLY A 343 14.96 -13.76 -2.51
N VAL A 344 15.18 -15.06 -2.29
CA VAL A 344 16.15 -15.58 -1.30
C VAL A 344 17.60 -15.50 -1.80
N GLN A 345 17.80 -15.62 -3.11
CA GLN A 345 19.11 -15.62 -3.75
C GLN A 345 19.74 -14.23 -3.74
N ILE A 346 21.07 -14.21 -3.60
CA ILE A 346 21.87 -12.99 -3.72
C ILE A 346 21.70 -12.42 -5.13
N LYS A 347 21.40 -11.12 -5.22
CA LYS A 347 21.27 -10.40 -6.49
C LYS A 347 21.63 -8.93 -6.32
N ALA A 348 22.15 -8.32 -7.38
CA ALA A 348 22.54 -6.91 -7.39
C ALA A 348 21.76 -6.14 -8.48
N PRO A 349 21.20 -4.97 -8.16
CA PRO A 349 20.59 -4.10 -9.15
C PRO A 349 21.68 -3.38 -9.95
N MET A 350 21.64 -3.51 -11.28
CA MET A 350 22.65 -2.96 -12.18
C MET A 350 22.06 -2.03 -13.24
N PHE A 351 22.91 -1.13 -13.73
CA PHE A 351 22.68 -0.28 -14.88
C PHE A 351 23.66 -0.64 -15.99
N LEU A 352 23.15 -0.88 -17.20
CA LEU A 352 23.98 -1.02 -18.40
C LEU A 352 24.00 0.30 -19.17
N ASP A 353 25.13 0.98 -19.15
CA ASP A 353 25.26 2.26 -19.84
C ASP A 353 25.47 2.09 -21.37
N PRO A 354 25.28 3.15 -22.18
CA PRO A 354 25.46 3.07 -23.63
C PRO A 354 26.88 2.74 -24.11
N LYS A 355 27.87 2.73 -23.22
CA LYS A 355 29.25 2.35 -23.52
C LYS A 355 29.53 0.86 -23.21
N GLY A 356 28.51 0.13 -22.75
CA GLY A 356 28.65 -1.28 -22.40
C GLY A 356 29.20 -1.53 -21.00
N ARG A 357 29.13 -0.54 -20.11
CA ARG A 357 29.58 -0.71 -18.72
C ARG A 357 28.40 -1.13 -17.84
N LEU A 358 28.58 -2.23 -17.12
CA LEU A 358 27.61 -2.74 -16.15
C LEU A 358 28.00 -2.28 -14.73
N VAL A 359 27.30 -1.28 -14.21
CA VAL A 359 27.58 -0.62 -12.92
C VAL A 359 26.44 -0.82 -11.91
N PRO A 360 26.68 -0.70 -10.59
CA PRO A 360 25.62 -0.76 -9.59
C PRO A 360 24.62 0.38 -9.72
N SER A 361 23.33 0.07 -9.62
CA SER A 361 22.23 1.02 -9.86
C SER A 361 21.87 1.86 -8.61
N THR A 362 22.84 2.43 -7.91
CA THR A 362 22.56 3.24 -6.72
C THR A 362 21.95 4.60 -7.09
N MET A 363 22.60 5.35 -7.98
CA MET A 363 22.14 6.66 -8.47
C MET A 363 21.63 6.59 -9.92
N ASP A 364 21.88 5.48 -10.60
CA ASP A 364 21.54 5.27 -12.01
C ASP A 364 20.24 4.47 -12.17
N PRO A 365 19.60 4.51 -13.36
CA PRO A 365 18.42 3.69 -13.66
C PRO A 365 18.69 2.19 -13.50
N PHE A 366 17.76 1.49 -12.85
CA PHE A 366 17.89 0.06 -12.62
C PHE A 366 17.35 -0.71 -13.82
N THR A 367 18.24 -1.29 -14.62
CA THR A 367 17.88 -1.87 -15.92
C THR A 367 18.15 -3.36 -16.01
N HIS A 368 19.10 -3.88 -15.24
CA HIS A 368 19.55 -5.26 -15.31
C HIS A 368 19.75 -5.84 -13.92
N ILE A 369 19.41 -7.11 -13.71
CA ILE A 369 19.67 -7.84 -12.47
C ILE A 369 20.92 -8.69 -12.68
N LEU A 370 21.91 -8.55 -11.80
CA LEU A 370 23.05 -9.46 -11.72
C LEU A 370 22.77 -10.53 -10.67
N LYS A 371 22.91 -11.79 -11.07
CA LYS A 371 22.74 -12.97 -10.23
C LYS A 371 24.08 -13.69 -10.10
N PRO A 372 24.85 -13.42 -9.04
CA PRO A 372 26.12 -14.09 -8.79
C PRO A 372 25.92 -15.57 -8.46
N ALA A 373 27.01 -16.33 -8.57
CA ALA A 373 27.03 -17.72 -8.16
C ALA A 373 26.69 -17.90 -6.67
N GLY A 374 25.97 -18.98 -6.37
CA GLY A 374 25.67 -19.36 -5.00
C GLY A 374 26.90 -19.93 -4.27
N THR A 375 26.79 -20.03 -2.95
CA THR A 375 27.79 -20.67 -2.08
C THR A 375 27.40 -22.11 -1.76
N SER A 376 28.27 -22.87 -1.08
CA SER A 376 27.95 -24.20 -0.52
C SER A 376 27.39 -25.23 -1.51
N GLY A 377 27.96 -25.32 -2.72
CA GLY A 377 27.57 -26.29 -3.75
C GLY A 377 26.59 -25.76 -4.80
N PHE A 378 26.25 -24.47 -4.74
CA PHE A 378 25.37 -23.79 -5.69
C PHE A 378 26.12 -22.89 -6.69
N GLN A 379 27.42 -23.13 -6.89
CA GLN A 379 28.25 -22.31 -7.78
C GLN A 379 27.76 -22.34 -9.24
N ALA A 380 27.23 -23.47 -9.69
CA ALA A 380 26.69 -23.64 -11.05
C ALA A 380 25.34 -22.94 -11.28
N LEU A 381 24.74 -22.30 -10.27
CA LEU A 381 23.41 -21.71 -10.37
C LEU A 381 23.23 -20.74 -11.56
N PRO A 382 24.16 -19.81 -11.84
CA PRO A 382 24.02 -18.90 -12.97
C PRO A 382 24.00 -19.60 -14.34
N ILE A 383 24.84 -20.61 -14.55
CA ILE A 383 24.87 -21.38 -15.81
C ILE A 383 23.62 -22.27 -15.95
N ILE A 384 23.16 -22.90 -14.86
CA ILE A 384 21.93 -23.71 -14.87
C ILE A 384 20.69 -22.83 -15.17
N GLU A 385 20.61 -21.64 -14.59
CA GLU A 385 19.53 -20.69 -14.89
C GLU A 385 19.63 -20.19 -16.34
N TYR A 386 20.84 -19.86 -16.82
CA TYR A 386 21.06 -19.47 -18.22
C TYR A 386 20.53 -20.53 -19.20
N LEU A 387 20.90 -21.80 -18.99
CA LEU A 387 20.47 -22.90 -19.85
C LEU A 387 18.96 -23.12 -19.76
N SER A 388 18.39 -23.05 -18.56
CA SER A 388 16.94 -23.21 -18.33
C SER A 388 16.15 -22.15 -19.09
N MET A 389 16.55 -20.88 -18.95
CA MET A 389 15.93 -19.76 -19.62
C MET A 389 16.08 -19.83 -21.15
N THR A 390 17.26 -20.26 -21.62
CA THR A 390 17.54 -20.48 -23.05
C THR A 390 16.66 -21.58 -23.64
N LEU A 391 16.52 -22.71 -22.95
CA LEU A 391 15.61 -23.80 -23.34
C LEU A 391 14.15 -23.36 -23.31
N GLY A 392 13.75 -22.55 -22.32
CA GLY A 392 12.39 -22.01 -22.23
C GLY A 392 12.06 -21.12 -23.43
N LYS A 393 12.99 -20.24 -23.81
CA LYS A 393 12.86 -19.42 -25.03
C LYS A 393 12.79 -20.28 -26.28
N ALA A 394 13.66 -21.29 -26.42
CA ALA A 394 13.63 -22.22 -27.54
C ALA A 394 12.31 -23.00 -27.62
N ALA A 395 11.73 -23.39 -26.47
CA ALA A 395 10.43 -24.05 -26.35
C ALA A 395 9.23 -23.12 -26.65
N GLY A 396 9.48 -21.86 -27.02
CA GLY A 396 8.47 -20.88 -27.40
C GLY A 396 7.82 -20.14 -26.24
N LEU A 397 8.43 -20.12 -25.06
CA LEU A 397 8.05 -19.20 -23.99
C LEU A 397 8.71 -17.85 -24.23
N GLU A 398 8.01 -16.76 -23.92
CA GLU A 398 8.66 -15.45 -23.82
C GLU A 398 9.66 -15.46 -22.67
N ALA A 399 10.83 -14.85 -22.85
CA ALA A 399 11.89 -14.74 -21.85
C ALA A 399 12.67 -13.45 -22.09
N PRO A 400 13.16 -12.77 -21.04
CA PRO A 400 14.03 -11.61 -21.19
C PRO A 400 15.36 -11.97 -21.84
N ALA A 401 16.07 -10.95 -22.32
CA ALA A 401 17.47 -11.11 -22.70
C ALA A 401 18.31 -11.46 -21.47
N ILE A 402 19.21 -12.41 -21.64
CA ILE A 402 20.13 -12.87 -20.60
C ILE A 402 21.53 -13.06 -21.18
N ALA A 403 22.54 -12.92 -20.34
CA ALA A 403 23.93 -13.21 -20.70
C ALA A 403 24.73 -13.61 -19.46
N LEU A 404 25.70 -14.49 -19.63
CA LEU A 404 26.68 -14.79 -18.60
C LEU A 404 27.81 -13.77 -18.63
N ILE A 405 28.37 -13.46 -17.47
CA ILE A 405 29.50 -12.55 -17.35
C ILE A 405 30.61 -13.16 -16.48
N GLY A 406 31.85 -13.02 -16.94
CA GLY A 406 33.02 -13.34 -16.13
C GLY A 406 33.14 -12.37 -14.97
N MET A 407 33.27 -12.89 -13.75
CA MET A 407 33.39 -12.07 -12.55
C MET A 407 34.87 -11.86 -12.18
N PRO A 408 35.23 -10.71 -11.57
CA PRO A 408 36.60 -10.42 -11.15
C PRO A 408 37.07 -11.37 -10.03
N ASP A 409 38.36 -11.28 -9.67
CA ASP A 409 38.93 -11.94 -8.49
C ASP A 409 38.79 -13.47 -8.48
N GLY A 410 38.77 -14.08 -9.68
CA GLY A 410 38.59 -15.52 -9.86
C GLY A 410 37.21 -16.02 -9.41
N MET A 411 36.23 -15.14 -9.24
CA MET A 411 34.87 -15.55 -8.89
C MET A 411 34.22 -16.33 -10.05
N PRO A 412 33.34 -17.30 -9.73
CA PRO A 412 32.51 -17.96 -10.73
C PRO A 412 31.65 -16.94 -11.50
N PRO A 413 31.27 -17.26 -12.74
CA PRO A 413 30.48 -16.36 -13.58
C PRO A 413 29.12 -16.05 -12.95
N ALA A 414 28.57 -14.89 -13.31
CA ALA A 414 27.23 -14.45 -12.91
C ALA A 414 26.29 -14.41 -14.12
N LEU A 415 24.99 -14.39 -13.85
CA LEU A 415 23.94 -14.22 -14.86
C LEU A 415 23.43 -12.78 -14.84
N ILE A 416 23.38 -12.13 -15.99
CA ILE A 416 22.73 -10.83 -16.20
C ILE A 416 21.36 -11.09 -16.80
N VAL A 417 20.33 -10.47 -16.22
CA VAL A 417 18.95 -10.53 -16.71
C VAL A 417 18.47 -9.12 -17.03
N GLU A 418 18.07 -8.89 -18.28
CA GLU A 418 17.43 -7.64 -18.72
C GLU A 418 16.03 -7.53 -18.09
N ARG A 419 15.73 -6.40 -17.44
CA ARG A 419 14.40 -6.17 -16.87
C ARG A 419 13.35 -5.97 -17.96
N PHE A 420 12.21 -6.61 -17.77
CA PHE A 420 11.05 -6.52 -18.67
C PHE A 420 9.86 -5.76 -18.08
N ASP A 421 9.96 -5.34 -16.81
CA ASP A 421 8.94 -4.60 -16.08
C ASP A 421 9.13 -3.06 -16.14
N ILE A 422 9.94 -2.59 -17.10
CA ILE A 422 10.29 -1.18 -17.30
C ILE A 422 10.14 -0.76 -18.76
N ARG A 423 10.05 0.55 -18.98
CA ARG A 423 9.88 1.15 -20.31
C ARG A 423 11.11 0.94 -21.17
N SER A 424 10.89 0.79 -22.47
CA SER A 424 11.92 0.45 -23.46
C SER A 424 12.53 1.64 -24.21
N SER A 425 11.96 2.84 -24.08
CA SER A 425 12.48 4.05 -24.71
C SER A 425 11.93 5.31 -24.04
N ALA A 426 12.42 6.50 -24.45
CA ALA A 426 11.91 7.78 -23.97
C ALA A 426 10.47 8.07 -24.42
N ASP A 427 10.10 7.58 -25.60
CA ASP A 427 8.79 7.75 -26.21
C ASP A 427 7.79 6.70 -25.70
N ASP A 428 8.26 5.68 -25.00
CA ASP A 428 7.44 4.68 -24.33
C ASP A 428 6.84 5.25 -23.05
N HIS A 429 5.61 5.76 -23.15
CA HIS A 429 4.89 6.35 -22.02
C HIS A 429 4.12 5.34 -21.17
N ARG A 430 4.17 4.04 -21.51
CA ARG A 430 3.44 3.00 -20.77
C ARG A 430 3.89 2.93 -19.32
N ARG A 431 2.96 2.63 -18.42
CA ARG A 431 3.25 2.28 -17.03
C ARG A 431 3.11 0.78 -16.89
N ILE A 432 4.14 0.15 -16.33
CA ILE A 432 4.27 -1.30 -16.27
C ILE A 432 4.39 -1.70 -14.80
N ALA A 433 3.57 -2.66 -14.39
CA ALA A 433 3.62 -3.25 -13.07
C ALA A 433 3.70 -4.76 -13.17
N LEU A 434 4.69 -5.34 -12.50
CA LEU A 434 4.86 -6.76 -12.31
C LEU A 434 4.24 -7.13 -10.95
N GLU A 435 3.18 -7.93 -10.96
CA GLU A 435 2.57 -8.46 -9.73
C GLU A 435 2.72 -9.98 -9.70
N ASP A 436 3.42 -10.50 -8.70
CA ASP A 436 3.60 -11.94 -8.54
C ASP A 436 2.29 -12.65 -8.14
N ILE A 437 2.17 -13.95 -8.45
CA ILE A 437 0.93 -14.68 -8.18
C ILE A 437 0.68 -14.87 -6.67
N CYS A 438 1.71 -14.75 -5.83
CA CYS A 438 1.55 -14.75 -4.38
C CYS A 438 0.71 -13.54 -3.94
N SER A 439 1.06 -12.34 -4.42
CA SER A 439 0.27 -11.11 -4.25
C SER A 439 -1.13 -11.25 -4.86
N VAL A 440 -1.24 -11.78 -6.09
CA VAL A 440 -2.55 -11.98 -6.74
C VAL A 440 -3.47 -12.85 -5.89
N LEU A 441 -2.95 -13.87 -5.21
CA LEU A 441 -3.71 -14.77 -4.35
C LEU A 441 -3.92 -14.27 -2.91
N ASP A 442 -3.41 -13.07 -2.56
CA ASP A 442 -3.43 -12.52 -1.19
C ASP A 442 -2.76 -13.46 -0.18
N LEU A 443 -1.63 -14.06 -0.59
CA LEU A 443 -0.82 -14.95 0.23
C LEU A 443 0.42 -14.21 0.74
N PRO A 444 0.85 -14.47 1.99
CA PRO A 444 2.10 -13.92 2.50
C PRO A 444 3.30 -14.61 1.80
N PRO A 445 4.48 -13.97 1.72
CA PRO A 445 5.65 -14.51 1.02
C PRO A 445 6.08 -15.92 1.47
N GLU A 446 5.91 -16.24 2.75
CA GLU A 446 6.25 -17.55 3.32
C GLU A 446 5.36 -18.68 2.76
N ALA A 447 4.15 -18.34 2.31
CA ALA A 447 3.19 -19.25 1.71
C ALA A 447 3.37 -19.37 0.18
N LYS A 448 4.54 -18.98 -0.37
CA LYS A 448 4.82 -19.05 -1.82
C LYS A 448 4.69 -20.44 -2.44
N TYR A 449 4.75 -21.51 -1.64
CA TYR A 449 4.52 -22.90 -2.08
C TYR A 449 3.08 -23.39 -1.86
N ASP A 450 2.22 -22.63 -1.17
CA ASP A 450 0.91 -23.08 -0.68
C ASP A 450 -0.22 -22.87 -1.71
N SER A 451 -0.08 -23.49 -2.88
CA SER A 451 -1.08 -23.41 -3.94
C SER A 451 -0.95 -24.54 -4.96
N THR A 452 -1.77 -24.50 -6.01
CA THR A 452 -1.76 -25.45 -7.12
C THR A 452 -1.89 -24.71 -8.44
N ILE A 453 -1.46 -25.35 -9.54
CA ILE A 453 -1.54 -24.75 -10.88
C ILE A 453 -2.99 -24.40 -11.27
N GLU A 454 -3.98 -25.20 -10.83
CA GLU A 454 -5.41 -24.92 -11.05
C GLU A 454 -5.87 -23.65 -10.32
N ARG A 455 -5.38 -23.40 -9.10
CA ARG A 455 -5.70 -22.19 -8.34
C ARG A 455 -5.11 -20.96 -9.02
N ILE A 456 -3.92 -21.07 -9.60
CA ILE A 456 -3.30 -20.01 -10.42
C ILE A 456 -4.16 -19.73 -11.65
N ALA A 457 -4.50 -20.77 -12.44
CA ALA A 457 -5.36 -20.63 -13.62
C ALA A 457 -6.69 -19.94 -13.28
N ARG A 458 -7.33 -20.32 -12.17
CA ARG A 458 -8.58 -19.71 -11.70
C ARG A 458 -8.42 -18.23 -11.32
N ALA A 459 -7.30 -17.86 -10.70
CA ALA A 459 -7.03 -16.50 -10.26
C ALA A 459 -6.67 -15.57 -11.44
N VAL A 460 -5.94 -16.09 -12.44
CA VAL A 460 -5.51 -15.32 -13.62
C VAL A 460 -6.66 -15.06 -14.59
N ARG A 461 -7.55 -16.04 -14.80
CA ARG A 461 -8.65 -15.95 -15.79
C ARG A 461 -9.47 -14.64 -15.72
N PRO A 462 -9.96 -14.16 -14.56
CA PRO A 462 -10.73 -12.92 -14.50
C PRO A 462 -9.89 -11.63 -14.58
N LEU A 463 -8.57 -11.72 -14.42
CA LEU A 463 -7.66 -10.57 -14.43
C LEU A 463 -7.05 -10.35 -15.81
N SER A 464 -6.81 -11.42 -16.56
CA SER A 464 -6.16 -11.39 -17.86
C SER A 464 -7.03 -10.70 -18.92
N THR A 465 -6.38 -9.91 -19.76
CA THR A 465 -6.95 -9.32 -20.97
C THR A 465 -7.04 -10.29 -22.15
N ALA A 466 -6.35 -11.43 -22.08
CA ALA A 466 -6.41 -12.52 -23.06
C ALA A 466 -6.38 -13.89 -22.35
N PRO A 467 -7.45 -14.24 -21.61
CA PRO A 467 -7.43 -15.35 -20.67
C PRO A 467 -7.13 -16.70 -21.31
N GLU A 468 -7.66 -16.98 -22.50
CA GLU A 468 -7.43 -18.29 -23.14
C GLU A 468 -5.96 -18.49 -23.58
N GLU A 469 -5.28 -17.40 -23.96
CA GLU A 469 -3.84 -17.44 -24.25
C GLU A 469 -3.03 -17.62 -22.97
N ASP A 470 -3.33 -16.86 -21.92
CA ASP A 470 -2.60 -16.90 -20.65
C ASP A 470 -2.78 -18.22 -19.90
N LEU A 471 -3.96 -18.84 -19.98
CA LEU A 471 -4.18 -20.19 -19.46
C LEU A 471 -3.37 -21.23 -20.23
N THR A 472 -3.22 -21.06 -21.55
CA THR A 472 -2.32 -21.88 -22.36
C THR A 472 -0.86 -21.67 -21.96
N VAL A 473 -0.46 -20.43 -21.63
CA VAL A 473 0.87 -20.14 -21.08
C VAL A 473 1.08 -20.85 -19.74
N ILE A 474 0.11 -20.83 -18.82
CA ILE A 474 0.20 -21.55 -17.54
C ILE A 474 0.37 -23.06 -17.74
N LEU A 475 -0.35 -23.67 -18.68
CA LEU A 475 -0.17 -25.07 -19.07
C LEU A 475 1.26 -25.33 -19.58
N ARG A 476 1.75 -24.46 -20.48
CA ARG A 476 3.11 -24.54 -21.03
C ARG A 476 4.17 -24.37 -19.95
N ARG A 477 4.00 -23.44 -19.00
CA ARG A 477 4.90 -23.23 -17.86
C ARG A 477 4.98 -24.47 -16.97
N ALA A 478 3.85 -25.08 -16.65
CA ALA A 478 3.82 -26.29 -15.82
C ALA A 478 4.52 -27.46 -16.52
N LEU A 479 4.29 -27.66 -17.83
CA LEU A 479 4.96 -28.70 -18.60
C LEU A 479 6.46 -28.45 -18.71
N PHE A 480 6.85 -27.20 -18.97
CA PHE A 480 8.24 -26.79 -19.06
C PHE A 480 9.00 -27.02 -17.74
N ALA A 481 8.44 -26.58 -16.61
CA ALA A 481 9.01 -26.81 -15.29
C ALA A 481 9.19 -28.31 -15.00
N TRP A 482 8.24 -29.14 -15.42
CA TRP A 482 8.41 -30.59 -15.33
C TRP A 482 9.56 -31.10 -16.22
N LEU A 483 9.66 -30.65 -17.47
CA LEU A 483 10.70 -31.11 -18.41
C LEU A 483 12.12 -30.82 -17.92
N ILE A 484 12.34 -29.63 -17.36
CA ILE A 484 13.67 -29.24 -16.86
C ILE A 484 13.90 -29.64 -15.40
N ALA A 485 12.94 -30.32 -14.75
CA ALA A 485 12.99 -30.63 -13.32
C ALA A 485 13.17 -29.40 -12.41
N ASP A 486 12.36 -28.38 -12.65
CA ASP A 486 12.30 -27.19 -11.82
C ASP A 486 11.45 -27.43 -10.58
N GLY A 487 12.12 -27.67 -9.45
CA GLY A 487 11.50 -27.80 -8.15
C GLY A 487 11.37 -26.50 -7.36
N ASP A 488 11.74 -25.35 -7.94
CA ASP A 488 11.58 -24.04 -7.30
C ASP A 488 10.57 -23.13 -8.02
N MET A 489 9.85 -23.63 -9.04
CA MET A 489 8.75 -22.91 -9.71
C MET A 489 7.54 -22.68 -8.77
N HIS A 490 7.66 -21.72 -7.86
CA HIS A 490 6.66 -21.33 -6.87
C HIS A 490 5.88 -20.06 -7.26
N LEU A 491 4.94 -19.61 -6.44
CA LEU A 491 4.03 -18.50 -6.79
C LEU A 491 4.71 -17.17 -7.11
N LYS A 492 5.91 -16.92 -6.58
CA LYS A 492 6.67 -15.69 -6.88
C LYS A 492 7.46 -15.74 -8.21
N ASN A 493 7.60 -16.92 -8.83
CA ASN A 493 8.26 -17.11 -10.13
C ASN A 493 7.26 -17.10 -11.29
N LEU A 494 6.00 -16.78 -10.98
CA LEU A 494 4.93 -16.52 -11.91
C LEU A 494 4.36 -15.14 -11.55
N ALA A 495 4.06 -14.32 -12.56
CA ALA A 495 3.54 -12.99 -12.34
C ALA A 495 2.64 -12.55 -13.49
N LEU A 496 1.85 -11.51 -13.24
CA LEU A 496 1.12 -10.77 -14.26
C LEU A 496 1.88 -9.47 -14.58
N LEU A 497 2.04 -9.19 -15.86
CA LEU A 497 2.50 -7.90 -16.37
C LEU A 497 1.28 -7.05 -16.69
N LYS A 498 1.10 -5.97 -15.92
CA LYS A 498 -0.01 -5.01 -16.02
C LYS A 498 0.50 -3.74 -16.68
N ILE A 499 -0.17 -3.31 -17.75
CA ILE A 499 0.22 -2.16 -18.56
C ILE A 499 -0.94 -1.17 -18.59
N ALA A 500 -0.65 0.10 -18.33
CA ALA A 500 -1.61 1.20 -18.44
C ALA A 500 -0.97 2.41 -19.14
N ALA A 501 -1.77 3.17 -19.88
CA ALA A 501 -1.37 4.51 -20.31
C ALA A 501 -1.33 5.48 -19.11
N PRO A 502 -0.54 6.57 -19.20
CA PRO A 502 -0.59 7.64 -18.21
C PRO A 502 -2.01 8.20 -18.05
N GLY A 503 -2.49 8.29 -16.81
CA GLY A 503 -3.82 8.82 -16.50
C GLY A 503 -4.99 7.87 -16.79
N ALA A 504 -4.73 6.63 -17.22
CA ALA A 504 -5.77 5.62 -17.38
C ALA A 504 -6.37 5.20 -16.03
N ASP A 505 -7.66 4.88 -16.04
CA ASP A 505 -8.42 4.31 -14.92
C ASP A 505 -8.51 2.78 -14.97
N THR A 506 -8.08 2.18 -16.08
CA THR A 506 -8.07 0.74 -16.32
C THR A 506 -6.75 0.28 -16.96
N PHE A 507 -6.36 -0.98 -16.73
CA PHE A 507 -5.19 -1.56 -17.40
C PHE A 507 -5.56 -1.90 -18.85
N GLU A 508 -4.76 -1.42 -19.80
CA GLU A 508 -4.91 -1.73 -21.22
C GLU A 508 -4.54 -3.18 -21.53
N SER A 509 -3.57 -3.72 -20.79
CA SER A 509 -3.11 -5.09 -20.92
C SER A 509 -2.77 -5.66 -19.56
N VAL A 510 -3.28 -6.86 -19.30
CA VAL A 510 -2.89 -7.71 -18.15
C VAL A 510 -2.62 -9.08 -18.73
N ARG A 511 -1.36 -9.50 -18.71
CA ARG A 511 -0.89 -10.74 -19.36
C ARG A 511 0.04 -11.51 -18.44
N MET A 512 0.22 -12.82 -18.66
CA MET A 512 1.29 -13.56 -17.98
C MET A 512 2.66 -12.96 -18.31
N ALA A 513 3.49 -12.76 -17.29
CA ALA A 513 4.84 -12.25 -17.48
C ALA A 513 5.73 -13.26 -18.24
N PRO A 514 6.82 -12.79 -18.88
CA PRO A 514 7.87 -13.65 -19.44
C PRO A 514 8.44 -14.65 -18.42
N LEU A 515 9.10 -15.70 -18.90
CA LEU A 515 9.84 -16.66 -18.07
C LEU A 515 10.99 -15.94 -17.36
N TYR A 516 11.13 -16.19 -16.06
CA TYR A 516 12.23 -15.72 -15.23
C TYR A 516 12.43 -16.71 -14.08
N ASP A 517 13.62 -16.71 -13.49
CA ASP A 517 13.98 -17.54 -12.32
C ASP A 517 13.70 -19.05 -12.54
N ALA A 518 13.89 -19.54 -13.76
CA ALA A 518 13.73 -20.96 -14.09
C ALA A 518 15.04 -21.71 -13.85
N VAL A 519 14.99 -22.83 -13.12
CA VAL A 519 16.20 -23.53 -12.70
C VAL A 519 15.97 -25.04 -12.60
N THR A 520 16.89 -25.85 -13.12
CA THR A 520 16.91 -27.29 -12.84
C THR A 520 17.46 -27.54 -11.44
N THR A 521 16.61 -27.86 -10.46
CA THR A 521 17.05 -28.01 -9.06
C THR A 521 17.78 -29.32 -8.80
N ARG A 522 17.43 -30.39 -9.55
CA ARG A 522 17.93 -31.77 -9.32
C ARG A 522 19.42 -32.00 -9.54
N VAL A 523 20.16 -31.02 -10.08
CA VAL A 523 21.61 -31.12 -10.22
C VAL A 523 22.36 -30.65 -8.96
N PHE A 524 21.68 -29.96 -8.04
CA PHE A 524 22.31 -29.41 -6.83
C PHE A 524 22.29 -30.40 -5.65
N PRO A 525 23.26 -30.28 -4.72
CA PRO A 525 23.35 -31.16 -3.56
C PRO A 525 22.09 -31.12 -2.69
N ARG A 526 21.63 -32.29 -2.24
CA ARG A 526 20.43 -32.50 -1.41
C ARG A 526 19.09 -32.25 -2.13
N LEU A 527 19.13 -31.93 -3.42
CA LEU A 527 17.96 -31.69 -4.26
C LEU A 527 17.81 -32.76 -5.37
N GLU A 528 18.55 -33.86 -5.31
CA GLU A 528 18.61 -34.88 -6.38
C GLU A 528 17.24 -35.55 -6.65
N HIS A 529 16.36 -35.51 -5.66
CA HIS A 529 14.99 -36.04 -5.69
C HIS A 529 13.92 -34.96 -5.62
N ASP A 530 14.29 -33.71 -5.88
CA ASP A 530 13.37 -32.58 -5.81
C ASP A 530 12.20 -32.74 -6.80
N ARG A 531 11.06 -32.19 -6.40
CA ARG A 531 9.76 -32.36 -7.08
C ARG A 531 9.23 -31.00 -7.50
N MET A 532 8.20 -30.99 -8.36
CA MET A 532 7.58 -29.71 -8.72
C MET A 532 7.07 -28.99 -7.46
N ALA A 533 7.46 -27.72 -7.29
CA ALA A 533 7.03 -26.87 -6.19
C ALA A 533 5.50 -26.76 -6.07
N LEU A 534 4.83 -26.60 -7.21
CA LEU A 534 3.38 -26.44 -7.28
C LEU A 534 2.72 -27.67 -7.87
N LYS A 535 1.74 -28.22 -7.14
CA LYS A 535 1.02 -29.42 -7.54
C LYS A 535 0.08 -29.16 -8.72
N LEU A 536 -0.11 -30.18 -9.54
CA LEU A 536 -1.22 -30.27 -10.49
C LEU A 536 -1.94 -31.61 -10.32
N ASN A 537 -3.26 -31.58 -10.25
CA ASN A 537 -4.12 -32.71 -9.89
C ASN A 537 -3.70 -33.43 -8.60
N GLY A 538 -3.17 -32.68 -7.62
CA GLY A 538 -2.65 -33.21 -6.36
C GLY A 538 -1.31 -33.96 -6.47
N LYS A 539 -0.65 -33.94 -7.64
CA LYS A 539 0.65 -34.57 -7.90
C LYS A 539 1.74 -33.53 -8.10
N ASP A 540 2.96 -33.88 -7.71
CA ASP A 540 4.20 -33.11 -7.87
C ASP A 540 5.33 -33.95 -8.51
N ASP A 541 5.10 -35.25 -8.70
CA ASP A 541 6.00 -36.19 -9.36
C ASP A 541 5.22 -37.13 -10.31
N ARG A 542 5.97 -37.94 -11.08
CA ARG A 542 5.43 -39.01 -11.94
C ARG A 542 4.28 -38.56 -12.86
N LEU A 543 4.34 -37.30 -13.28
CA LEU A 543 3.35 -36.67 -14.13
C LEU A 543 3.41 -37.25 -15.54
N ARG A 544 2.24 -37.44 -16.13
CA ARG A 544 2.07 -37.93 -17.51
C ARG A 544 1.24 -36.93 -18.29
N ARG A 545 1.25 -37.06 -19.63
CA ARG A 545 0.41 -36.25 -20.53
C ARG A 545 -1.06 -36.15 -20.10
N ALA A 546 -1.64 -37.23 -19.59
CA ALA A 546 -3.02 -37.24 -19.07
C ALA A 546 -3.25 -36.28 -17.88
N ASP A 547 -2.24 -36.05 -17.04
CA ASP A 547 -2.33 -35.10 -15.93
C ASP A 547 -2.36 -33.65 -16.46
N PHE A 548 -1.53 -33.32 -17.45
CA PHE A 548 -1.54 -32.00 -18.10
C PHE A 548 -2.85 -31.74 -18.86
N LEU A 549 -3.41 -32.74 -19.53
CA LEU A 549 -4.73 -32.61 -20.17
C LEU A 549 -5.86 -32.44 -19.16
N ARG A 550 -5.76 -33.06 -17.97
CA ARG A 550 -6.72 -32.85 -16.90
C ARG A 550 -6.62 -31.45 -16.30
N LEU A 551 -5.41 -30.93 -16.13
CA LEU A 551 -5.17 -29.54 -15.77
C LEU A 551 -5.81 -28.60 -16.81
N ALA A 552 -5.56 -28.84 -18.09
CA ALA A 552 -6.13 -28.05 -19.18
C ALA A 552 -7.67 -28.05 -19.16
N ALA A 553 -8.28 -29.22 -18.98
CA ALA A 553 -9.74 -29.34 -18.85
C ALA A 553 -10.28 -28.56 -17.63
N THR A 554 -9.59 -28.64 -16.49
CA THR A 554 -9.96 -27.90 -15.26
C THR A 554 -9.83 -26.39 -15.44
N ALA A 555 -8.84 -25.95 -16.21
CA ALA A 555 -8.63 -24.55 -16.56
C ALA A 555 -9.61 -24.04 -17.64
N GLY A 556 -10.36 -24.94 -18.29
CA GLY A 556 -11.30 -24.60 -19.37
C GLY A 556 -10.66 -24.50 -20.76
N ILE A 557 -9.46 -25.03 -20.94
CA ILE A 557 -8.76 -25.05 -22.23
C ILE A 557 -9.33 -26.19 -23.10
N PRO A 558 -9.77 -25.92 -24.34
CA PRO A 558 -10.25 -26.97 -25.24
C PRO A 558 -9.19 -28.06 -25.46
N ALA A 559 -9.61 -29.33 -25.49
CA ALA A 559 -8.69 -30.45 -25.62
C ALA A 559 -7.79 -30.33 -26.85
N LEU A 560 -8.32 -29.90 -28.00
CA LEU A 560 -7.52 -29.71 -29.22
C LEU A 560 -6.40 -28.67 -29.01
N THR A 561 -6.72 -27.53 -28.43
CA THR A 561 -5.76 -26.46 -28.10
C THR A 561 -4.71 -26.95 -27.12
N ALA A 562 -5.12 -27.68 -26.08
CA ALA A 562 -4.21 -28.23 -25.07
C ALA A 562 -3.23 -29.24 -25.68
N ASN A 563 -3.71 -30.15 -26.53
CA ASN A 563 -2.86 -31.12 -27.23
C ASN A 563 -1.86 -30.38 -28.12
N ALA A 564 -2.32 -29.44 -28.95
CA ALA A 564 -1.46 -28.68 -29.85
C ALA A 564 -0.37 -27.89 -29.09
N ALA A 565 -0.74 -27.21 -27.99
CA ALA A 565 0.23 -26.45 -27.18
C ALA A 565 1.26 -27.35 -26.49
N ILE A 566 0.86 -28.54 -26.04
CA ILE A 566 1.77 -29.54 -25.47
C ILE A 566 2.73 -30.07 -26.53
N ASP A 567 2.21 -30.48 -27.68
CA ASP A 567 3.00 -31.11 -28.74
C ASP A 567 3.99 -30.09 -29.35
N GLU A 568 3.55 -28.84 -29.58
CA GLU A 568 4.42 -27.74 -30.04
C GLU A 568 5.55 -27.46 -29.04
N LEU A 569 5.24 -27.40 -27.73
CA LEU A 569 6.25 -27.16 -26.71
C LEU A 569 7.29 -28.28 -26.69
N ILE A 570 6.86 -29.54 -26.76
CA ILE A 570 7.74 -30.71 -26.75
C ILE A 570 8.64 -30.75 -27.98
N GLU A 571 8.09 -30.47 -29.16
CA GLU A 571 8.85 -30.43 -30.41
C GLU A 571 9.91 -29.33 -30.36
N ARG A 572 9.52 -28.11 -29.96
CA ARG A 572 10.44 -26.98 -29.85
C ARG A 572 11.49 -27.18 -28.75
N PHE A 573 11.10 -27.75 -27.61
CA PHE A 573 12.03 -28.08 -26.53
C PHE A 573 13.06 -29.11 -26.98
N ALA A 574 12.65 -30.15 -27.71
CA ALA A 574 13.56 -31.14 -28.28
C ALA A 574 14.57 -30.50 -29.23
N ALA A 575 14.10 -29.68 -30.19
CA ALA A 575 14.96 -28.96 -31.11
C ALA A 575 15.93 -28.00 -30.40
N GLY A 576 15.45 -27.30 -29.36
CA GLY A 576 16.29 -26.44 -28.53
C GLY A 576 17.35 -27.21 -27.76
N LEU A 577 17.00 -28.39 -27.23
CA LEU A 577 17.92 -29.25 -26.48
C LEU A 577 19.02 -29.86 -27.35
N ASP A 578 18.74 -30.10 -28.63
CA ASP A 578 19.74 -30.57 -29.61
C ASP A 578 20.71 -29.46 -30.03
N GLN A 579 20.30 -28.19 -29.94
CA GLN A 579 21.07 -27.02 -30.38
C GLN A 579 21.76 -26.27 -29.24
N ILE A 580 21.38 -26.52 -27.99
CA ILE A 580 21.91 -25.78 -26.85
C ILE A 580 23.38 -26.12 -26.60
N ILE A 581 24.18 -25.08 -26.38
CA ILE A 581 25.60 -25.16 -26.09
C ILE A 581 25.85 -24.46 -24.77
N VAL A 582 26.73 -25.03 -23.95
CA VAL A 582 27.24 -24.39 -22.73
C VAL A 582 28.17 -23.25 -23.17
N PRO A 583 27.86 -21.97 -22.87
CA PRO A 583 28.69 -20.86 -23.30
C PRO A 583 30.10 -20.91 -22.69
N ASP A 584 31.10 -20.49 -23.47
CA ASP A 584 32.47 -20.34 -23.01
C ASP A 584 32.64 -18.98 -22.30
N VAL A 585 32.35 -18.96 -20.99
CA VAL A 585 32.46 -17.77 -20.14
C VAL A 585 33.68 -17.87 -19.21
N PRO A 586 34.42 -16.76 -18.96
CA PRO A 586 35.54 -16.78 -18.04
C PRO A 586 35.17 -17.32 -16.64
N ASN A 587 36.09 -18.05 -16.03
CA ASN A 587 35.97 -18.68 -14.71
C ASN A 587 34.86 -19.75 -14.60
N LEU A 588 34.41 -20.31 -15.73
CA LEU A 588 33.55 -21.51 -15.71
C LEU A 588 34.41 -22.76 -15.43
N GLU A 589 34.48 -23.15 -14.16
CA GLU A 589 35.17 -24.35 -13.70
C GLU A 589 34.51 -25.66 -14.18
N ALA A 590 35.32 -26.72 -14.27
CA ALA A 590 34.91 -28.03 -14.75
C ALA A 590 33.72 -28.65 -13.99
N GLU A 591 33.60 -28.40 -12.67
CA GLU A 591 32.47 -28.89 -11.88
C GLU A 591 31.15 -28.24 -12.34
N MET A 592 31.16 -26.94 -12.67
CA MET A 592 29.98 -26.24 -13.16
C MET A 592 29.58 -26.72 -14.56
N THR A 593 30.56 -26.98 -15.42
CA THR A 593 30.33 -27.61 -16.73
C THR A 593 29.72 -29.00 -16.59
N ALA A 594 30.23 -29.82 -15.67
CA ALA A 594 29.67 -31.16 -15.40
C ALA A 594 28.21 -31.07 -14.89
N LYS A 595 27.87 -30.05 -14.09
CA LYS A 595 26.48 -29.80 -13.66
C LYS A 595 25.58 -29.36 -14.81
N ALA A 596 26.08 -28.52 -15.71
CA ALA A 596 25.37 -28.15 -16.93
C ALA A 596 25.09 -29.37 -17.81
N GLU A 597 26.08 -30.23 -18.04
CA GLU A 597 25.91 -31.48 -18.79
C GLU A 597 24.92 -32.42 -18.11
N GLN A 598 24.98 -32.56 -16.78
CA GLN A 598 24.03 -33.33 -15.98
C GLN A 598 22.59 -32.82 -16.15
N MET A 599 22.39 -31.50 -16.18
CA MET A 599 21.08 -30.89 -16.43
C MET A 599 20.56 -31.25 -17.83
N LEU A 600 21.40 -31.11 -18.86
CA LEU A 600 21.01 -31.41 -20.24
C LEU A 600 20.64 -32.87 -20.40
N GLU A 601 21.39 -33.79 -19.78
CA GLU A 601 21.06 -35.21 -19.80
C GLU A 601 19.75 -35.52 -19.08
N LEU A 602 19.51 -34.91 -17.91
CA LEU A 602 18.24 -35.04 -17.21
C LEU A 602 17.05 -34.55 -18.07
N CYS A 603 17.23 -33.47 -18.82
CA CYS A 603 16.23 -32.98 -19.77
C CYS A 603 15.96 -34.00 -20.89
N ARG A 604 17.01 -34.64 -21.43
CA ARG A 604 16.89 -35.70 -22.45
C ARG A 604 16.15 -36.92 -21.90
N GLU A 605 16.49 -37.37 -20.69
CA GLU A 605 15.81 -38.48 -20.03
C GLU A 605 14.32 -38.20 -19.84
N ARG A 606 13.95 -37.01 -19.36
CA ARG A 606 12.54 -36.62 -19.17
C ARG A 606 11.79 -36.48 -20.48
N LEU A 607 12.43 -35.93 -21.52
CA LEU A 607 11.86 -35.85 -22.87
C LEU A 607 11.64 -37.25 -23.45
N ALA A 608 12.58 -38.17 -23.26
CA ALA A 608 12.45 -39.57 -23.67
C ALA A 608 11.34 -40.29 -22.89
N ALA A 609 11.19 -40.01 -21.60
CA ALA A 609 10.10 -40.55 -20.77
C ALA A 609 8.72 -39.96 -21.11
N TRP A 610 8.67 -38.83 -21.81
CA TRP A 610 7.43 -38.22 -22.28
C TRP A 610 6.91 -38.85 -23.58
N ARG A 611 7.83 -39.23 -24.47
CA ARG A 611 7.54 -39.95 -25.72
C ARG A 611 7.12 -41.39 -25.43
#